data_AF-A0AAD6G1D2-F1
#
_entry.id   AF-A0AAD6G1D2-F1
#
_cell.length_a   1.000
_cell.length_b   1.000
_cell.length_c   1.000
_cell.angle_alpha   90.00
_cell.angle_beta   90.00
_cell.angle_gamma   90.00
#
_symmetry.space_group_name_H-M   'P 1'
#
loop_
_entity.id
_entity.type
_entity.pdbx_description
1 polymer ?
#
loop_
_entity_poly.entity_id
_entity_poly.type
_entity_poly.pdbx_seq_one_letter_code
_entity_poly.pdbx_strand_id
1 'polypeptide(L)'
;MAPVMLKTVDDDIRDVIQHLFEIQSAVHGYLGPETQQELVRKIKNLTLSLSTLSTHTTLPPNASETITPNTTDPSNPPLASIQLPPEIIEYVDAARNPDIYTREFVELVQRGNQDLKGKREAFADFRDVLAREMRSAMPECRGEVDRVMAMTGGKAGDGGGGGGGLEDRMDGTAN
;
A
#
# COMPACT_ATOMS: atom_id res chain seq x y z
N MET A 1 1.84 25.79 15.02
CA MET A 1 0.44 25.47 14.67
C MET A 1 0.26 23.99 14.94
N ALA A 2 -0.86 23.58 15.53
CA ALA A 2 -1.14 22.16 15.74
C ALA A 2 -1.30 21.44 14.38
N PRO A 3 -0.92 20.17 14.26
CA PRO A 3 -1.08 19.43 13.01
C PRO A 3 -2.56 19.28 12.66
N VAL A 4 -2.91 19.55 11.40
CA VAL A 4 -4.26 19.32 10.88
C VAL A 4 -4.49 17.82 10.74
N MET A 5 -5.61 17.34 11.27
CA MET A 5 -5.97 15.92 11.30
C MET A 5 -6.90 15.56 10.15
N LEU A 6 -6.89 14.29 9.73
CA LEU A 6 -7.74 13.78 8.65
C LEU A 6 -9.23 14.06 8.87
N LYS A 7 -9.73 13.81 10.07
CA LYS A 7 -11.14 14.05 10.42
C LYS A 7 -11.52 15.52 10.29
N THR A 8 -10.62 16.45 10.63
CA THR A 8 -10.88 17.89 10.50
C THR A 8 -11.15 18.29 9.05
N VAL A 9 -10.38 17.74 8.11
CA VAL A 9 -10.59 18.04 6.68
C VAL A 9 -11.79 17.31 6.10
N ASP A 10 -12.11 16.11 6.60
CA ASP A 10 -13.36 15.43 6.25
C ASP A 10 -14.59 16.26 6.65
N ASP A 11 -14.58 16.83 7.86
CA ASP A 11 -15.64 17.72 8.35
C ASP A 11 -15.73 19.01 7.50
N ASP A 12 -14.59 19.65 7.20
CA ASP A 12 -14.56 20.85 6.35
C ASP A 12 -15.15 20.59 4.95
N ILE A 13 -14.85 19.42 4.35
CA ILE A 13 -15.40 19.03 3.03
C ILE A 13 -16.92 18.82 3.12
N ARG A 14 -17.42 18.17 4.18
CA ARG A 14 -18.87 17.98 4.40
C ARG A 14 -19.58 19.33 4.50
N ASP A 15 -19.01 20.27 5.24
CA ASP A 15 -19.57 21.62 5.39
C ASP A 15 -19.62 22.38 4.06
N VAL A 16 -18.57 22.28 3.24
CA VAL A 16 -18.54 22.87 1.89
C VAL A 16 -19.62 22.26 0.99
N ILE A 17 -19.78 20.94 0.98
CA ILE A 17 -20.83 20.25 0.21
C ILE A 17 -22.22 20.69 0.67
N GLN A 18 -22.42 20.78 1.99
CA GLN A 18 -23.69 21.23 2.58
C GLN A 18 -24.02 22.68 2.16
N HIS A 19 -23.04 23.60 2.19
CA HIS A 19 -23.24 24.97 1.70
C HIS A 19 -23.59 25.02 0.20
N LEU A 20 -22.93 24.21 -0.64
CA LEU A 20 -23.26 24.14 -2.07
C LEU A 20 -24.69 23.66 -2.31
N PHE A 21 -25.13 22.62 -1.58
CA PHE A 21 -26.49 22.10 -1.67
C PHE A 21 -27.54 23.13 -1.24
N GLU A 22 -27.30 23.83 -0.13
CA GLU A 22 -28.21 24.89 0.34
C GLU A 22 -28.31 26.06 -0.64
N ILE A 23 -27.19 26.44 -1.27
CA ILE A 23 -27.17 27.48 -2.31
C ILE A 23 -27.98 27.02 -3.52
N GLN A 24 -27.78 25.79 -4.00
CA GLN A 24 -28.54 25.24 -5.12
C GLN A 24 -30.05 25.26 -4.84
N SER A 25 -30.45 24.85 -3.63
CA SER A 25 -31.86 24.87 -3.19
C SER A 25 -32.42 26.30 -3.14
N ALA A 26 -31.68 27.25 -2.56
CA ALA A 26 -32.09 28.65 -2.45
C ALA A 26 -32.21 29.36 -3.81
N VAL A 27 -31.36 29.01 -4.78
CA VAL A 27 -31.43 29.52 -6.16
C VAL A 27 -32.64 28.95 -6.89
N HIS A 28 -32.94 27.65 -6.72
CA HIS A 28 -34.09 27.02 -7.36
C HIS A 28 -35.43 27.56 -6.82
N GLY A 29 -35.49 27.86 -5.51
CA GLY A 29 -36.66 28.44 -4.84
C GLY A 29 -36.68 29.97 -4.79
N TYR A 30 -36.01 30.66 -5.72
CA TYR A 30 -35.88 32.12 -5.67
C TYR A 30 -37.22 32.86 -5.78
N LEU A 31 -37.63 33.54 -4.71
CA LEU A 31 -38.92 34.23 -4.60
C LEU A 31 -38.81 35.76 -4.42
N GLY A 32 -37.62 36.34 -4.58
CA GLY A 32 -37.41 37.79 -4.58
C GLY A 32 -36.37 38.29 -3.57
N PRO A 33 -36.50 39.53 -3.07
CA PRO A 33 -35.41 40.25 -2.38
C PRO A 33 -35.00 39.65 -1.02
N GLU A 34 -35.91 38.96 -0.32
CA GLU A 34 -35.55 38.24 0.91
C GLU A 34 -34.66 37.03 0.62
N THR A 35 -34.98 36.26 -0.44
CA THR A 35 -34.15 35.13 -0.90
C THR A 35 -32.78 35.63 -1.39
N GLN A 36 -32.72 36.83 -1.98
CA GLN A 36 -31.46 37.43 -2.41
C GLN A 36 -30.50 37.69 -1.24
N GLN A 37 -30.99 38.23 -0.11
CA GLN A 37 -30.14 38.48 1.06
C GLN A 37 -29.62 37.19 1.69
N GLU A 38 -30.45 36.15 1.75
CA GLU A 38 -30.06 34.83 2.23
C GLU A 38 -29.01 34.19 1.32
N LEU A 39 -29.19 34.27 0.00
CA LEU A 39 -28.23 33.75 -0.97
C LEU A 39 -26.84 34.40 -0.81
N VAL A 40 -26.79 35.73 -0.65
CA VAL A 40 -25.53 36.46 -0.41
C VAL A 40 -24.86 36.00 0.88
N ARG A 41 -25.63 35.75 1.95
CA ARG A 41 -25.10 35.21 3.21
C ARG A 41 -24.50 33.81 3.00
N LYS A 42 -25.20 32.91 2.31
CA LYS A 42 -24.71 31.57 2.01
C LYS A 42 -23.45 31.56 1.16
N ILE A 43 -23.34 32.42 0.16
CA ILE A 43 -22.12 32.57 -0.66
C ILE A 43 -20.94 33.05 0.18
N LYS A 44 -21.16 33.99 1.12
CA LYS A 44 -20.11 34.42 2.05
C LYS A 44 -19.63 33.28 2.94
N ASN A 45 -20.55 32.49 3.50
CA ASN A 45 -20.21 31.32 4.31
C ASN A 45 -19.42 30.28 3.49
N LEU A 46 -19.86 29.97 2.27
CA LEU A 46 -19.13 29.09 1.35
C LEU A 46 -17.69 29.59 1.10
N THR A 47 -17.52 30.89 0.87
CA THR A 47 -16.19 31.48 0.64
C THR A 47 -15.28 31.33 1.86
N LEU A 48 -15.83 31.51 3.07
CA LEU A 48 -15.08 31.30 4.31
C LEU A 48 -14.69 29.82 4.47
N SER A 49 -15.62 28.89 4.27
CA SER A 49 -15.34 27.45 4.39
C SER A 49 -14.31 26.97 3.37
N LEU A 50 -14.37 27.44 2.11
CA LEU A 50 -13.35 27.14 1.10
C LEU A 50 -11.97 27.71 1.46
N SER A 51 -11.93 28.91 2.06
CA SER A 51 -10.68 29.49 2.55
C SER A 51 -10.09 28.66 3.69
N THR A 52 -10.92 28.24 4.64
CA THR A 52 -10.50 27.36 5.75
C THR A 52 -9.96 26.03 5.22
N LEU A 53 -10.72 25.36 4.33
CA LEU A 53 -10.32 24.11 3.71
C LEU A 53 -8.99 24.24 2.96
N SER A 54 -8.79 25.33 2.21
CA SER A 54 -7.52 25.63 1.53
C SER A 54 -6.36 25.74 2.53
N THR A 55 -6.52 26.48 3.63
CA THR A 55 -5.46 26.61 4.65
C THR A 55 -5.16 25.30 5.40
N HIS A 56 -6.18 24.45 5.59
CA HIS A 56 -6.03 23.16 6.26
C HIS A 56 -5.37 22.10 5.38
N THR A 57 -5.53 22.20 4.06
CA THR A 57 -4.96 21.27 3.08
C THR A 57 -3.58 21.69 2.56
N THR A 58 -3.17 22.95 2.77
CA THR A 58 -1.82 23.40 2.40
C THR A 58 -0.77 22.74 3.28
N LEU A 59 0.00 21.82 2.69
CA LEU A 59 1.12 21.16 3.34
C LEU A 59 2.32 22.12 3.45
N PRO A 60 2.91 22.33 4.65
CA PRO A 60 4.11 23.12 4.77
C PRO A 60 5.31 22.39 4.12
N PRO A 61 6.27 23.12 3.50
CA PRO A 61 7.37 22.53 2.74
C PRO A 61 8.33 21.62 3.53
N ASN A 62 8.32 21.70 4.87
CA ASN A 62 9.16 20.89 5.77
C ASN A 62 8.41 19.75 6.49
N ALA A 63 7.18 19.41 6.08
CA ALA A 63 6.36 18.44 6.81
C ALA A 63 6.86 16.98 6.73
N SER A 64 7.69 16.65 5.73
CA SER A 64 8.18 15.28 5.52
C SER A 64 9.24 14.82 6.54
N GLU A 65 9.88 15.72 7.28
CA GLU A 65 11.03 15.38 8.15
C GLU A 65 10.66 15.16 9.63
N THR A 66 9.44 15.48 10.06
CA THR A 66 9.02 15.35 11.47
C THR A 66 7.92 14.31 11.66
N ILE A 67 8.08 13.13 11.05
CA ILE A 67 7.19 11.99 11.32
C ILE A 67 7.76 11.22 12.52
N THR A 68 7.54 11.73 13.73
CA THR A 68 7.59 10.88 14.93
C THR A 68 6.26 10.13 15.01
N PRO A 69 6.24 8.78 14.91
CA PRO A 69 5.02 7.98 14.96
C PRO A 69 4.50 7.89 16.40
N ASN A 70 4.03 9.01 16.95
CA ASN A 70 3.46 9.07 18.30
C ASN A 70 1.99 9.51 18.28
N THR A 71 1.27 9.13 17.22
CA THR A 71 -0.17 9.35 17.08
C THR A 71 -0.92 8.07 17.41
N THR A 72 -1.61 8.08 18.55
CA THR A 72 -2.33 6.98 19.20
C THR A 72 -3.59 6.49 18.49
N ASP A 73 -4.01 7.09 17.37
CA ASP A 73 -5.21 6.70 16.62
C ASP A 73 -4.88 6.48 15.12
N PRO A 74 -4.80 5.23 14.63
CA PRO A 74 -4.54 4.93 13.22
C PRO A 74 -5.68 5.39 12.30
N SER A 75 -6.88 5.69 12.83
CA SER A 75 -8.02 6.18 12.05
C SER A 75 -8.01 7.70 11.84
N ASN A 76 -7.10 8.43 12.49
CA ASN A 76 -7.02 9.89 12.38
C ASN A 76 -5.57 10.39 12.31
N PRO A 77 -4.83 10.01 11.25
CA PRO A 77 -3.46 10.48 11.08
C PRO A 77 -3.42 12.00 10.78
N PRO A 78 -2.29 12.66 11.08
CA PRO A 78 -2.02 13.99 10.57
C PRO A 78 -2.03 13.99 9.04
N LEU A 79 -2.66 15.00 8.42
CA LEU A 79 -2.78 15.11 6.97
C LEU A 79 -1.45 14.97 6.23
N ALA A 80 -0.41 15.60 6.77
CA ALA A 80 0.92 15.62 6.17
C ALA A 80 1.62 14.25 6.13
N SER A 81 1.14 13.27 6.90
CA SER A 81 1.70 11.91 6.89
C SER A 81 1.11 11.03 5.78
N ILE A 82 0.01 11.46 5.15
CA ILE A 82 -0.68 10.69 4.12
C ILE A 82 0.01 10.93 2.78
N GLN A 83 0.46 9.86 2.14
CA GLN A 83 0.97 9.89 0.77
C GLN A 83 0.07 9.03 -0.13
N LEU A 84 -0.31 9.59 -1.28
CA LEU A 84 -1.20 8.95 -2.23
C LEU A 84 -0.45 8.70 -3.54
N PRO A 85 -0.45 7.46 -4.06
CA PRO A 85 -0.05 7.18 -5.43
C PRO A 85 -0.82 8.05 -6.43
N PRO A 86 -0.16 8.60 -7.47
CA PRO A 86 -0.81 9.45 -8.46
C PRO A 86 -1.92 8.72 -9.23
N GLU A 87 -1.81 7.39 -9.38
CA GLU A 87 -2.81 6.58 -10.08
C GLU A 87 -4.18 6.60 -9.36
N ILE A 88 -4.21 6.81 -8.05
CA ILE A 88 -5.48 6.92 -7.30
C ILE A 88 -6.27 8.16 -7.74
N ILE A 89 -5.58 9.25 -8.12
CA ILE A 89 -6.24 10.47 -8.61
C ILE A 89 -7.03 10.16 -9.88
N GLU A 90 -6.45 9.38 -10.80
CA GLU A 90 -7.13 8.96 -12.04
C GLU A 90 -8.39 8.11 -11.76
N TYR A 91 -8.38 7.27 -10.71
CA TYR A 91 -9.55 6.49 -10.33
C TYR A 91 -10.68 7.42 -9.86
N VAL A 92 -10.36 8.42 -9.02
CA VAL A 92 -11.34 9.40 -8.52
C VAL A 92 -11.90 10.25 -9.67
N ASP A 93 -11.04 10.75 -10.56
CA ASP A 93 -11.45 11.56 -11.72
C ASP A 93 -12.34 10.77 -12.69
N ALA A 94 -12.10 9.47 -12.85
CA ALA A 94 -12.93 8.57 -13.65
C ALA A 94 -14.20 8.06 -12.93
N ALA A 95 -14.49 8.56 -11.72
CA ALA A 95 -15.58 8.08 -10.85
C ALA A 95 -15.53 6.56 -10.58
N ARG A 96 -14.33 5.97 -10.58
CA ARG A 96 -14.08 4.57 -10.25
C ARG A 96 -13.77 4.45 -8.76
N ASN A 97 -14.18 3.35 -8.14
CA ASN A 97 -13.87 3.10 -6.73
C ASN A 97 -12.34 2.94 -6.53
N PRO A 98 -11.67 3.80 -5.74
CA PRO A 98 -10.23 3.71 -5.48
C PRO A 98 -9.82 2.42 -4.73
N ASP A 99 -10.73 1.75 -4.03
CA ASP A 99 -10.46 0.45 -3.39
C ASP A 99 -10.09 -0.65 -4.40
N ILE A 100 -10.45 -0.45 -5.68
CA ILE A 100 -10.06 -1.39 -6.73
C ILE A 100 -8.55 -1.30 -7.00
N TYR A 101 -7.94 -0.11 -6.92
CA TYR A 101 -6.49 0.04 -7.07
C TYR A 101 -5.74 -0.72 -5.98
N THR A 102 -6.17 -0.59 -4.72
CA THR A 102 -5.50 -1.28 -3.60
C THR A 102 -5.63 -2.79 -3.72
N ARG A 103 -6.81 -3.28 -4.15
CA ARG A 103 -7.03 -4.69 -4.46
C ARG A 103 -6.11 -5.17 -5.59
N GLU A 104 -6.10 -4.48 -6.74
CA GLU A 104 -5.27 -4.82 -7.90
C GLU A 104 -3.77 -4.79 -7.54
N PHE A 105 -3.35 -3.86 -6.69
CA PHE A 105 -1.98 -3.77 -6.18
C PHE A 105 -1.59 -4.98 -5.34
N VAL A 106 -2.44 -5.41 -4.40
CA VAL A 106 -2.18 -6.60 -3.58
C VAL A 106 -2.13 -7.86 -4.46
N GLU A 107 -3.06 -8.00 -5.40
CA GLU A 107 -3.07 -9.11 -6.37
C GLU A 107 -1.80 -9.13 -7.22
N LEU A 108 -1.33 -7.96 -7.68
CA LEU A 108 -0.09 -7.81 -8.44
C LEU A 108 1.13 -8.19 -7.62
N VAL A 109 1.23 -7.72 -6.37
CA VAL A 109 2.35 -8.05 -5.45
C VAL A 109 2.37 -9.54 -5.16
N GLN A 110 1.23 -10.15 -4.88
CA GLN A 110 1.13 -11.58 -4.62
C GLN A 110 1.58 -12.40 -5.84
N ARG A 111 1.07 -12.06 -7.03
CA ARG A 111 1.45 -12.72 -8.28
C ARG A 111 2.94 -12.54 -8.58
N GLY A 112 3.47 -11.34 -8.40
CA GLY A 112 4.89 -11.03 -8.59
C GLY A 112 5.78 -11.82 -7.63
N ASN A 113 5.40 -11.92 -6.36
CA ASN A 113 6.14 -12.70 -5.37
C ASN A 113 6.15 -14.21 -5.70
N GLN A 114 5.02 -14.74 -6.16
CA GLN A 114 4.93 -16.14 -6.60
C GLN A 114 5.78 -16.40 -7.85
N ASP A 115 5.74 -15.50 -8.83
CA ASP A 115 6.56 -15.60 -10.05
C ASP A 115 8.06 -15.54 -9.73
N LEU A 116 8.49 -14.61 -8.87
CA LEU A 116 9.88 -14.51 -8.42
C LEU A 116 10.32 -15.76 -7.66
N LYS A 117 9.46 -16.30 -6.78
CA LYS A 117 9.73 -17.54 -6.06
C LYS A 117 9.90 -18.71 -7.04
N GLY A 118 9.00 -18.86 -8.00
CA GLY A 118 9.05 -19.92 -9.01
C GLY A 118 10.29 -19.83 -9.89
N LYS A 119 10.67 -18.62 -10.32
CA LYS A 119 11.93 -18.37 -11.05
C LYS A 119 13.14 -18.76 -10.21
N ARG A 120 13.19 -18.34 -8.95
CA ARG A 120 14.30 -18.68 -8.03
C ARG A 120 14.44 -20.20 -7.86
N GLU A 121 13.33 -20.91 -7.74
CA GLU A 121 13.32 -22.39 -7.62
C GLU A 121 13.79 -23.04 -8.92
N ALA A 122 13.28 -22.61 -10.08
CA ALA A 122 13.73 -23.13 -11.37
C ALA A 122 15.23 -22.87 -11.64
N PHE A 123 15.75 -21.70 -11.25
CA PHE A 123 17.18 -21.42 -11.35
C PHE A 123 18.02 -22.25 -10.38
N ALA A 124 17.51 -22.56 -9.20
CA ALA A 124 18.17 -23.46 -8.26
C ALA A 124 18.24 -24.89 -8.81
N ASP A 125 17.14 -25.40 -9.36
CA ASP A 125 17.08 -26.72 -10.00
C ASP A 125 18.02 -26.79 -11.21
N PHE A 126 18.03 -25.76 -12.06
CA PHE A 126 18.93 -25.66 -13.19
C PHE A 126 20.40 -25.66 -12.76
N ARG A 127 20.76 -24.89 -11.72
CA ARG A 127 22.10 -24.89 -11.13
C ARG A 127 22.50 -26.29 -10.67
N ASP A 128 21.62 -26.99 -9.96
CA ASP A 128 21.92 -28.30 -9.38
C ASP A 128 22.10 -29.39 -10.46
N VAL A 129 21.30 -29.33 -11.53
CA VAL A 129 21.46 -30.20 -12.70
C VAL A 129 22.76 -29.88 -13.45
N LEU A 130 23.02 -28.60 -13.74
CA LEU A 130 24.22 -28.18 -14.45
C LEU A 130 25.50 -28.58 -13.70
N ALA A 131 25.54 -28.37 -12.38
CA ALA A 131 26.66 -28.76 -11.54
C ALA A 131 26.91 -30.28 -11.58
N ARG A 132 25.83 -31.09 -11.58
CA ARG A 132 25.93 -32.55 -11.69
C ARG A 132 26.52 -32.99 -13.02
N GLU A 133 26.02 -32.44 -14.12
CA GLU A 133 26.52 -32.76 -15.46
C GLU A 133 27.98 -32.31 -15.64
N MET A 134 28.35 -31.13 -15.14
CA MET A 134 29.73 -30.63 -15.17
C MET A 134 30.69 -31.54 -14.38
N ARG A 135 30.29 -32.02 -13.18
CA ARG A 135 31.09 -32.99 -12.42
C ARG A 135 31.27 -34.32 -13.16
N SER A 136 30.29 -34.73 -13.96
CA SER A 136 30.34 -35.99 -14.72
C SER A 136 31.22 -35.84 -15.97
N ALA A 137 31.02 -34.76 -16.73
CA ALA A 137 31.69 -34.53 -18.00
C ALA A 137 33.13 -33.99 -17.87
N MET A 138 33.46 -33.26 -16.78
CA MET A 138 34.75 -32.61 -16.56
C MET A 138 35.27 -32.87 -15.13
N PRO A 139 35.89 -34.03 -14.87
CA PRO A 139 36.39 -34.40 -13.55
C PRO A 139 37.43 -33.43 -12.96
N GLU A 140 38.19 -32.75 -13.81
CA GLU A 140 39.22 -31.77 -13.45
C GLU A 140 38.66 -30.49 -12.79
N CYS A 141 37.40 -30.15 -13.05
CA CYS A 141 36.74 -28.93 -12.54
C CYS A 141 35.82 -29.19 -11.34
N ARG A 142 35.81 -30.40 -10.78
CA ARG A 142 34.87 -30.78 -9.70
C ARG A 142 35.01 -29.90 -8.46
N GLY A 143 36.24 -29.61 -8.04
CA GLY A 143 36.52 -28.81 -6.86
C GLY A 143 36.01 -27.36 -7.00
N GLU A 144 36.13 -26.79 -8.20
CA GLU A 144 35.63 -25.46 -8.53
C GLU A 144 34.08 -25.44 -8.53
N VAL A 145 33.45 -26.44 -9.15
CA VAL A 145 31.97 -26.57 -9.19
C VAL A 145 31.41 -26.71 -7.77
N ASP A 146 32.05 -27.49 -6.91
CA ASP A 146 31.63 -27.68 -5.51
C ASP A 146 31.75 -26.38 -4.70
N ARG A 147 32.83 -25.63 -4.92
CA ARG A 147 33.04 -24.33 -4.29
C ARG A 147 31.97 -23.33 -4.72
N VAL A 148 31.64 -23.27 -6.01
CA VAL A 148 30.58 -22.38 -6.54
C VAL A 148 29.21 -22.76 -5.98
N MET A 149 28.88 -24.05 -5.94
CA MET A 149 27.63 -24.55 -5.34
C MET A 149 27.49 -24.15 -3.87
N ALA A 150 28.55 -24.32 -3.07
CA ALA A 150 28.54 -23.93 -1.66
C ALA A 150 28.33 -22.40 -1.49
N MET A 151 28.94 -21.59 -2.35
CA MET A 151 28.82 -20.12 -2.30
C MET A 151 27.47 -19.61 -2.80
N THR A 152 26.79 -20.33 -3.69
CA THR A 152 25.47 -19.96 -4.23
C THR A 152 24.30 -20.61 -3.48
N GLY A 153 24.56 -21.26 -2.33
CA GLY A 153 23.53 -21.90 -1.51
C GLY A 153 22.95 -23.17 -2.13
N GLY A 154 23.68 -23.83 -3.02
CA GLY A 154 23.35 -25.16 -3.52
C GLY A 154 23.73 -26.24 -2.53
N LYS A 155 22.87 -27.26 -2.39
CA LYS A 155 23.24 -28.45 -1.62
C LYS A 155 24.39 -29.12 -2.35
N ALA A 156 25.57 -29.13 -1.75
CA ALA A 156 26.67 -29.97 -2.20
C ALA A 156 26.16 -31.41 -2.20
N GLY A 157 25.88 -31.96 -3.38
CA GLY A 157 25.26 -33.26 -3.53
C GLY A 157 25.99 -34.33 -2.72
N ASP A 158 25.34 -34.80 -1.66
CA ASP A 158 25.62 -36.09 -1.04
C ASP A 158 25.14 -37.18 -2.00
N GLY A 159 26.10 -37.97 -2.48
CA GLY A 159 25.81 -39.18 -3.22
C GLY A 159 25.86 -40.36 -2.26
N GLY A 160 24.71 -40.94 -1.91
CA GLY A 160 24.64 -42.21 -1.19
C GLY A 160 23.30 -42.43 -0.50
N GLY A 161 22.58 -43.50 -0.86
CA GLY A 161 21.26 -43.81 -0.31
C GLY A 161 21.26 -44.37 1.11
N GLY A 162 20.07 -44.49 1.70
CA GLY A 162 19.86 -45.20 2.96
C GLY A 162 18.58 -44.77 3.66
N GLY A 163 17.58 -45.66 3.69
CA GLY A 163 16.30 -45.42 4.35
C GLY A 163 16.40 -45.31 5.88
N GLY A 164 15.41 -44.66 6.47
CA GLY A 164 15.17 -44.64 7.91
C GLY A 164 13.73 -44.22 8.17
N GLY A 165 12.89 -45.19 8.52
CA GLY A 165 11.45 -45.02 8.75
C GLY A 165 11.13 -44.06 9.88
N LEU A 166 10.04 -43.31 9.70
CA LEU A 166 9.34 -42.61 10.76
C LEU A 166 8.60 -43.64 11.63
N GLU A 167 9.24 -44.10 12.70
CA GLU A 167 8.53 -44.58 13.89
C GLU A 167 8.20 -43.36 14.76
N ASP A 168 7.02 -42.79 14.53
CA ASP A 168 6.47 -41.70 15.32
C ASP A 168 5.90 -42.29 16.62
N ARG A 169 6.59 -41.99 17.72
CA ARG A 169 6.21 -42.34 19.10
C ARG A 169 5.01 -41.49 19.52
N MET A 170 3.81 -42.04 19.43
CA MET A 170 2.68 -41.54 20.21
C MET A 170 2.76 -42.08 21.64
N ASP A 171 3.31 -41.27 22.55
CA ASP A 171 2.96 -41.31 23.97
C ASP A 171 3.13 -39.90 24.56
N GLY A 172 2.08 -39.38 25.22
CA GLY A 172 2.07 -38.02 25.75
C GLY A 172 0.68 -37.43 26.03
N THR A 173 -0.09 -38.13 26.85
CA THR A 173 -1.00 -37.61 27.89
C THR A 173 -1.46 -36.14 27.83
N ALA A 174 -2.77 -35.93 27.68
CA ALA A 174 -3.45 -34.72 28.12
C ALA A 174 -4.30 -35.04 29.36
N ASN A 175 -4.07 -34.28 30.43
CA ASN A 175 -5.01 -34.00 31.52
C ASN A 175 -5.50 -32.56 31.31
#